data_AF-A0A7W8VUJ3-F1
#
_entry.id   AF-A0A7W8VUJ3-F1
#
_cell.length_a   1.000
_cell.length_b   1.000
_cell.length_c   1.000
_cell.angle_alpha   90.00
_cell.angle_beta   90.00
_cell.angle_gamma   90.00
#
_symmetry.space_group_name_H-M   'P 1'
#
loop_
_entity.id
_entity.type
_entity.pdbx_description
1 polymer ?
#
loop_
_entity_poly.entity_id
_entity_poly.type
_entity_poly.pdbx_seq_one_letter_code
_entity_poly.pdbx_strand_id
1 'polypeptide(L)'
;MNDSDTYWQLSEHCCRACFGRVLVADSPDGRSRYRCAQCGARGEGRDASIICCCGIRLKTGADAGVRCMLNDAPSPEWTSEVVAGQV
;
A
#
# COMPACT_ATOMS: atom_id res chain seq x y z
N MET A 1 -8.80 16.87 13.33
CA MET A 1 -9.44 16.68 12.02
C MET A 1 -10.14 15.33 12.04
N ASN A 2 -11.45 15.30 11.81
CA ASN A 2 -12.20 14.05 11.67
C ASN A 2 -11.77 13.35 10.37
N ASP A 3 -11.74 12.01 10.37
CA ASP A 3 -11.45 11.18 9.18
C ASP A 3 -12.47 11.41 8.04
N SER A 4 -13.61 12.04 8.35
CA SER A 4 -14.75 12.31 7.48
C SER A 4 -14.48 13.27 6.31
N ASP A 5 -13.51 14.19 6.44
CA ASP A 5 -13.19 15.19 5.40
C ASP A 5 -11.95 14.81 4.56
N THR A 6 -11.43 13.60 4.76
CA THR A 6 -10.25 13.14 4.03
C THR A 6 -10.68 12.40 2.76
N TYR A 7 -10.30 12.95 1.60
CA TYR A 7 -10.50 12.30 0.30
C TYR A 7 -9.45 11.20 0.10
N TRP A 8 -9.85 9.97 0.34
CA TRP A 8 -9.01 8.79 0.12
C TRP A 8 -9.11 8.29 -1.31
N GLN A 9 -7.97 7.99 -1.92
CA GLN A 9 -7.87 7.42 -3.27
C GLN A 9 -7.23 6.04 -3.22
N LEU A 10 -7.64 5.13 -4.10
CA LEU A 10 -6.96 3.84 -4.28
C LEU A 10 -5.59 4.08 -4.92
N SER A 11 -4.55 3.51 -4.32
CA SER A 11 -3.22 3.45 -4.91
C SER A 11 -2.97 2.12 -5.63
N GLU A 12 -1.89 2.06 -6.39
CA GLU A 12 -1.34 0.85 -7.02
C GLU A 12 -0.48 0.02 -6.05
N HIS A 13 -0.81 0.07 -4.76
CA HIS A 13 0.01 -0.52 -3.70
C HIS A 13 -0.75 -1.50 -2.81
N CYS A 14 -0.01 -2.50 -2.34
CA CYS A 14 -0.45 -3.57 -1.46
C CYS A 14 0.15 -3.40 -0.06
N CYS A 15 -0.63 -3.64 0.98
CA CYS A 15 -0.16 -3.50 2.36
C CYS A 15 0.87 -4.58 2.68
N ARG A 16 2.00 -4.23 3.31
CA ARG A 16 3.01 -5.21 3.72
C ARG A 16 2.53 -6.22 4.75
N ALA A 17 1.47 -5.89 5.50
CA ALA A 17 0.99 -6.70 6.62
C ALA A 17 -0.10 -7.70 6.22
N CYS A 18 -0.98 -7.34 5.29
CA CYS A 18 -2.12 -8.17 4.91
C CYS A 18 -2.30 -8.31 3.39
N PHE A 19 -1.44 -7.69 2.59
CA PHE A 19 -1.51 -7.64 1.12
C PHE A 19 -2.80 -7.03 0.54
N GLY A 20 -3.66 -6.45 1.38
CA GLY A 20 -4.84 -5.69 0.95
C GLY A 20 -4.49 -4.32 0.36
N ARG A 21 -5.48 -3.63 -0.22
CA ARG A 21 -5.28 -2.35 -0.92
C ARG A 21 -4.85 -1.22 0.01
N VAL A 22 -3.94 -0.39 -0.48
CA VAL A 22 -3.52 0.85 0.16
C VAL A 22 -4.28 2.03 -0.44
N LEU A 23 -4.79 2.87 0.44
CA LEU A 23 -5.37 4.17 0.15
C LEU A 23 -4.33 5.25 0.40
N VAL A 24 -4.40 6.32 -0.38
CA VAL A 24 -3.58 7.51 -0.24
C VAL A 24 -4.48 8.73 -0.11
N ALA A 25 -4.10 9.66 0.75
CA ALA A 25 -4.68 10.99 0.84
C ALA A 25 -3.55 12.00 0.87
N ASP A 26 -3.52 12.89 -0.11
CA ASP A 26 -2.48 13.91 -0.20
C ASP A 26 -2.65 14.97 0.89
N SER A 27 -1.52 15.44 1.40
CA SER A 27 -1.46 16.49 2.39
C SER A 27 -0.74 17.72 1.80
N PRO A 28 -1.16 18.96 2.18
CA PRO A 28 -0.59 20.19 1.63
C PRO A 28 0.91 20.37 1.88
N ASP A 29 1.48 19.66 2.83
CA ASP A 29 2.89 19.72 3.23
C ASP A 29 3.82 18.86 2.36
N GLY A 30 3.31 18.31 1.25
CA GLY A 30 4.08 17.48 0.32
C GLY A 30 4.35 16.07 0.83
N ARG A 31 3.65 15.66 1.88
CA ARG A 31 3.56 14.27 2.33
C ARG A 31 2.19 13.71 1.95
N SER A 32 2.07 12.40 1.92
CA SER A 32 0.78 11.75 1.80
C SER A 32 0.55 10.86 3.01
N ARG A 33 -0.72 10.79 3.42
CA ARG A 33 -1.20 9.84 4.42
C ARG A 33 -1.58 8.57 3.69
N TYR A 34 -1.15 7.44 4.22
CA TYR A 34 -1.44 6.13 3.68
C TYR A 34 -2.23 5.33 4.71
N ARG A 35 -3.23 4.59 4.22
CA ARG A 35 -4.07 3.71 5.05
C ARG A 35 -4.36 2.42 4.30
N CYS A 36 -4.19 1.27 4.93
CA CYS A 36 -4.72 0.03 4.39
C CYS A 36 -6.24 -0.01 4.52
N ALA A 37 -6.95 -0.27 3.43
CA ALA A 37 -8.40 -0.41 3.39
C ALA A 37 -8.90 -1.65 4.17
N GLN A 38 -8.04 -2.67 4.33
CA GLN A 38 -8.39 -3.95 4.94
C GLN A 38 -8.00 -4.01 6.43
N CYS A 39 -6.70 -3.96 6.75
CA CYS A 39 -6.24 -4.12 8.13
C CYS A 39 -6.12 -2.82 8.93
N GLY A 40 -6.31 -1.66 8.27
CA GLY A 40 -6.25 -0.36 8.94
C GLY A 40 -4.84 0.14 9.32
N ALA A 41 -3.77 -0.52 8.87
CA ALA A 41 -2.41 0.00 9.03
C ALA A 41 -2.29 1.40 8.42
N ARG A 42 -1.60 2.32 9.11
CA ARG A 42 -1.46 3.73 8.72
C ARG A 42 -0.01 4.18 8.75
N GLY A 43 0.32 5.17 7.93
CA GLY A 43 1.61 5.84 7.93
C GLY A 43 1.55 7.16 7.16
N GLU A 44 2.48 8.06 7.41
CA GLU A 44 2.62 9.34 6.70
C GLU A 44 4.03 9.47 6.17
N GLY A 45 4.19 9.75 4.88
CA GLY A 45 5.49 9.81 4.24
C GLY A 45 5.43 10.33 2.83
N ARG A 46 6.58 10.33 2.15
CA ARG A 46 6.68 10.76 0.74
C ARG A 46 6.17 9.71 -0.23
N ASP A 47 6.21 8.44 0.14
CA ASP A 47 5.86 7.33 -0.72
C ASP A 47 5.19 6.20 0.06
N ALA A 48 4.47 5.34 -0.65
CA ALA A 48 3.66 4.29 -0.05
C ALA A 48 4.49 3.22 0.68
N SER A 49 5.81 3.10 0.45
CA SER A 49 6.68 2.09 1.08
C SER A 49 6.66 2.14 2.60
N ILE A 50 6.15 3.23 3.20
CA ILE A 50 5.92 3.34 4.64
C ILE A 50 4.87 2.37 5.18
N ILE A 51 3.94 1.86 4.36
CA ILE A 51 3.06 0.75 4.73
C ILE A 51 2.95 -0.35 3.65
N CYS A 52 3.53 -0.12 2.48
CA CYS A 52 3.44 -0.98 1.31
C CYS A 52 4.47 -2.12 1.33
N CYS A 53 4.10 -3.23 0.69
CA CYS A 53 4.96 -4.38 0.44
C CYS A 53 6.24 -4.03 -0.36
N CYS A 54 6.21 -2.99 -1.21
CA CYS A 54 7.38 -2.46 -1.91
C CYS A 54 8.52 -2.01 -0.98
N GLY A 55 8.19 -1.66 0.28
CA GLY A 55 9.15 -1.20 1.28
C GLY A 55 9.65 -2.30 2.23
N ILE A 56 9.38 -3.57 1.94
CA ILE A 56 9.82 -4.67 2.81
C ILE A 56 11.35 -4.79 2.72
N ARG A 57 11.97 -4.76 3.90
CA ARG A 57 13.40 -4.99 4.07
C ARG A 57 13.60 -6.22 4.96
N LEU A 58 14.62 -7.01 4.64
CA LEU A 58 15.09 -8.10 5.48
C LEU A 58 15.72 -7.54 6.76
N LYS A 59 15.89 -8.39 7.78
CA LYS A 59 16.58 -8.00 9.03
C LYS A 59 18.01 -7.51 8.80
N THR A 60 18.63 -7.90 7.69
CA THR A 60 19.95 -7.44 7.26
C THR A 60 19.94 -6.01 6.69
N GLY A 61 18.77 -5.39 6.52
CA GLY A 61 18.58 -4.10 5.86
C GLY A 61 18.46 -4.17 4.33
N ALA A 62 18.71 -5.35 3.75
CA ALA A 62 18.57 -5.59 2.31
C ALA A 62 17.10 -5.48 1.86
N ASP A 63 16.89 -5.02 0.63
CA ASP A 63 15.59 -5.03 -0.02
C ASP A 63 15.12 -6.47 -0.21
N ALA A 64 13.87 -6.76 0.15
CA ALA A 64 13.33 -8.11 0.03
C ALA A 64 12.95 -8.49 -1.42
N GLY A 65 13.04 -7.55 -2.38
CA GLY A 65 12.69 -7.81 -3.78
C GLY A 65 11.20 -8.02 -4.00
N VAL A 66 10.32 -7.55 -3.10
CA VAL A 66 8.87 -7.65 -3.28
C VAL A 66 8.33 -6.35 -3.85
N ARG A 67 7.52 -6.43 -4.92
CA ARG A 67 6.90 -5.28 -5.58
C ARG A 67 5.41 -5.48 -5.80
N CYS A 68 4.69 -4.36 -5.86
CA CYS A 68 3.31 -4.34 -6.31
C CYS A 68 3.28 -4.49 -7.83
N MET A 69 2.48 -5.42 -8.31
CA MET A 69 2.28 -5.70 -9.73
C MET A 69 0.78 -5.79 -10.00
N LEU A 70 0.37 -5.52 -11.24
CA LEU A 70 -0.99 -5.79 -11.65
C LEU A 70 -1.24 -7.30 -11.64
N ASN A 71 -2.45 -7.70 -11.27
CA ASN A 71 -2.88 -9.08 -11.39
C ASN A 71 -3.32 -9.34 -12.84
N ASP A 72 -2.65 -10.26 -13.52
CA ASP A 72 -2.93 -10.59 -14.93
C ASP A 72 -4.20 -11.45 -15.12
N ALA A 73 -4.71 -12.05 -14.04
CA ALA A 73 -5.87 -12.95 -14.09
C ALA A 73 -6.78 -12.77 -12.86
N PRO A 74 -7.43 -11.60 -12.69
CA PRO A 74 -8.40 -11.41 -11.62
C PRO A 74 -9.61 -12.31 -11.84
N SER A 75 -10.08 -12.93 -10.76
CA SER A 75 -11.29 -13.77 -10.75
C SER A 75 -12.13 -13.49 -9.50
N PRO A 76 -13.38 -13.97 -9.41
CA PRO A 76 -14.20 -13.86 -8.20
C PRO A 76 -13.54 -14.45 -6.95
N GLU A 77 -12.69 -15.46 -7.11
CA GLU A 77 -11.91 -16.11 -6.05
C GLU A 77 -10.60 -15.36 -5.75
N TRP A 78 -10.06 -14.64 -6.74
CA TRP A 78 -8.86 -13.80 -6.64
C TRP A 78 -9.13 -12.38 -7.15
N THR A 79 -9.83 -11.60 -6.32
CA THR A 79 -10.36 -10.29 -6.71
C THR A 79 -9.34 -9.14 -6.67
N SER A 80 -8.15 -9.38 -6.14
CA SER A 80 -7.11 -8.35 -6.03
C SER A 80 -6.62 -7.91 -7.41
N GLU A 81 -6.79 -6.62 -7.75
CA GLU A 81 -6.22 -6.03 -8.98
C GLU A 81 -4.71 -5.80 -8.88
N VAL A 82 -4.19 -5.64 -7.66
CA VAL A 82 -2.77 -5.42 -7.36
C VAL A 82 -2.30 -6.52 -6.41
N VAL A 83 -1.23 -7.21 -6.77
CA VAL A 83 -0.65 -8.33 -6.03
C VAL A 83 0.81 -8.06 -5.66
N ALA A 84 1.30 -8.73 -4.62
CA ALA A 84 2.71 -8.74 -4.27
C ALA A 84 3.41 -9.84 -5.08
N GLY A 85 4.44 -9.47 -5.85
CA GLY A 85 5.32 -10.43 -6.51
C GLY A 85 6.78 -10.20 -6.17
N GLN A 86 7.58 -11.26 -6.25
CA GLN A 86 9.02 -11.18 -6.13
C GLN A 86 9.65 -10.81 -7.48
N VAL A 87 10.58 -9.87 -7.46
CA VAL A 87 11.38 -9.40 -8.61
C VAL A 87 12.88 -9.54 -8.33
#